data_AF-A0A2I3HM19-F1
#
_entry.id   AF-A0A2I3HM19-F1
#
_cell.length_a   1.000
_cell.length_b   1.000
_cell.length_c   1.000
_cell.angle_alpha   90.00
_cell.angle_beta   90.00
_cell.angle_gamma   90.00
#
_symmetry.space_group_name_H-M   'P 1'
#
loop_
_entity.id
_entity.type
_entity.pdbx_description
1 polymer ?
#
loop_
_entity_poly.entity_id
_entity_poly.type
_entity_poly.pdbx_seq_one_letter_code
_entity_poly.pdbx_strand_id
1 'polypeptide(L)'
;LTCCFFLSPPLAWDNESILLAQSWMPRETVIFASDIRISFDKFRNCMTATVISKTIITTNPDTPEANILLNFIRENKETNIMDDEIDSYFKESINLNTIVDVYTVEQLKGKALKNEGKADPSYGILYAYISTLNIDDETTKVVRNRCSSCGYIVNEASNMCATCNKNSLDFKSVFLSFDMLIDLTDHTGTLHSCSLTGSVAEETLGCTVNEFLAMTDEQKTALKWQFLLERSKIYLKFVLSHRARSGLKISVLSCKLADPTEASRNLSGQKHV
;
A
#
# COMPACT_ATOMS: atom_id res chain seq x y z
N LEU A 1 17.92 -17.87 19.09
CA LEU A 1 18.03 -16.81 18.07
C LEU A 1 16.69 -16.70 17.37
N THR A 2 15.93 -15.64 17.63
CA THR A 2 14.59 -15.49 17.07
C THR A 2 14.69 -14.50 15.91
N CYS A 3 14.79 -15.00 14.68
CA CYS A 3 14.59 -14.18 13.49
C CYS A 3 13.09 -13.84 13.43
N CYS A 4 12.73 -12.65 13.89
CA CYS A 4 11.35 -12.17 13.81
C CYS A 4 11.14 -11.44 12.47
N PHE A 5 10.24 -11.98 11.66
CA PHE A 5 9.78 -11.36 10.43
C PHE A 5 8.86 -10.18 10.76
N PHE A 6 9.22 -8.98 10.33
CA PHE A 6 8.34 -7.82 10.45
C PHE A 6 7.87 -7.36 9.07
N LEU A 7 6.55 -7.46 8.84
CA LEU A 7 5.85 -6.89 7.69
C LEU A 7 5.63 -5.37 7.83
N SER A 8 5.99 -4.79 8.98
CA SER A 8 5.91 -3.36 9.28
C SER A 8 7.13 -2.94 10.10
N PRO A 9 7.73 -1.76 9.87
CA PRO A 9 8.87 -1.30 10.65
C PRO A 9 8.52 -1.28 12.16
N PRO A 10 9.46 -1.71 13.03
CA PRO A 10 9.23 -1.65 14.47
C PRO A 10 9.01 -0.21 14.95
N LEU A 11 8.22 -0.04 16.01
CA LEU A 11 8.01 1.24 16.66
C LEU A 11 9.33 1.67 17.34
N ALA A 12 9.98 2.67 16.77
CA ALA A 12 11.18 3.30 17.30
C ALA A 12 10.83 4.60 18.02
N TRP A 13 11.51 4.89 19.13
CA TRP A 13 11.29 6.08 19.94
C TRP A 13 12.54 6.96 20.07
N ASP A 14 13.72 6.38 19.87
CA ASP A 14 14.99 7.08 19.88
C ASP A 14 15.37 7.57 18.48
N ASN A 15 16.07 8.71 18.44
CA ASN A 15 16.43 9.38 17.19
C ASN A 15 17.33 8.52 16.29
N GLU A 16 18.25 7.74 16.86
CA GLU A 16 19.15 6.90 16.05
C GLU A 16 18.38 5.79 15.34
N SER A 17 17.48 5.08 16.03
CA SER A 17 16.65 4.05 15.42
C SER A 17 15.69 4.61 14.40
N ILE A 18 15.17 5.83 14.59
CA ILE A 18 14.32 6.51 13.60
C ILE A 18 15.12 6.84 12.34
N LEU A 19 16.30 7.46 12.48
CA LEU A 19 17.17 7.79 11.34
C LEU A 19 17.62 6.51 10.60
N LEU A 20 17.94 5.45 11.33
CA LEU A 20 18.26 4.16 10.74
C LEU A 20 17.07 3.58 9.97
N ALA A 21 15.87 3.65 10.54
CA ALA A 21 14.65 3.16 9.91
C ALA A 21 14.28 3.90 8.62
N GLN A 22 14.57 5.21 8.53
CA GLN A 22 14.35 6.02 7.33
C GLN A 22 15.19 5.57 6.14
N SER A 23 16.32 4.91 6.37
CA SER A 23 17.19 4.39 5.29
C SER A 23 16.67 3.09 4.65
N TRP A 24 15.67 2.44 5.24
CA TRP A 24 15.25 1.11 4.80
C TRP A 24 14.40 1.17 3.54
N MET A 25 14.75 0.31 2.57
CA MET A 25 14.00 0.15 1.34
C MET A 25 13.22 -1.18 1.36
N PRO A 26 11.88 -1.14 1.21
CA PRO A 26 11.08 -2.35 1.13
C PRO A 26 11.58 -3.29 0.04
N ARG A 27 11.63 -4.60 0.34
CA ARG A 27 12.09 -5.67 -0.59
C ARG A 27 13.57 -5.59 -1.01
N GLU A 28 14.35 -4.69 -0.42
CA GLU A 28 15.79 -4.56 -0.68
C GLU A 28 16.62 -4.65 0.61
N THR A 29 16.16 -3.99 1.67
CA THR A 29 16.85 -4.03 2.97
C THR A 29 16.38 -5.22 3.79
N VAL A 30 17.32 -6.12 4.14
CA VAL A 30 17.11 -7.15 5.16
C VAL A 30 17.48 -6.57 6.52
N ILE A 31 16.63 -6.77 7.53
CA ILE A 31 16.85 -6.25 8.86
C ILE A 31 17.00 -7.42 9.83
N PHE A 32 18.09 -7.42 10.58
CA PHE A 32 18.25 -8.24 11.76
C PHE A 32 18.02 -7.38 12.99
N ALA A 33 17.12 -7.80 13.86
CA ALA A 33 16.83 -7.13 15.12
C ALA A 33 16.90 -8.14 16.27
N SER A 34 17.72 -7.87 17.28
CA SER A 34 17.77 -8.64 18.53
C SER A 34 17.16 -7.85 19.68
N ASP A 35 16.70 -8.55 20.72
CA ASP A 35 16.16 -7.94 21.93
C ASP A 35 15.03 -6.93 21.67
N ILE A 36 14.13 -7.29 20.74
CA ILE A 36 12.96 -6.50 20.39
C ILE A 36 11.75 -6.90 21.23
N ARG A 37 10.97 -5.93 21.70
CA ARG A 37 9.74 -6.21 22.44
C ARG A 37 8.62 -6.48 21.46
N ILE A 38 7.97 -7.64 21.58
CA ILE A 38 6.81 -8.01 20.76
C ILE A 38 5.57 -7.96 21.64
N SER A 39 4.55 -7.21 21.21
CA SER A 39 3.27 -7.11 21.92
C SER A 39 2.10 -7.04 20.95
N PHE A 40 0.94 -7.56 21.35
CA PHE A 40 -0.28 -7.41 20.56
C PHE A 40 -0.84 -5.99 20.75
N ASP A 41 -0.91 -5.25 19.65
CA ASP A 41 -1.56 -3.95 19.59
C ASP A 41 -3.06 -4.14 19.34
N LYS A 42 -3.87 -3.86 20.37
CA LYS A 42 -5.33 -3.99 20.30
C LYS A 42 -5.97 -2.98 19.35
N PHE A 43 -5.37 -1.80 19.17
CA PHE A 43 -5.90 -0.77 18.29
C PHE A 43 -5.68 -1.14 16.82
N ARG A 44 -4.48 -1.62 16.49
CA ARG A 44 -4.13 -2.07 15.13
C ARG A 44 -4.47 -3.55 14.87
N ASN A 45 -5.04 -4.22 15.87
CA ASN A 45 -5.41 -5.64 15.88
C ASN A 45 -4.32 -6.57 15.31
N CYS A 46 -3.06 -6.36 15.70
CA CYS A 46 -1.95 -7.19 15.22
C CYS A 46 -0.78 -7.25 16.22
N MET A 47 0.15 -8.17 15.97
CA MET A 47 1.45 -8.17 16.66
C MET A 47 2.29 -6.99 16.17
N THR A 48 2.81 -6.20 17.09
CA THR A 48 3.69 -5.05 16.81
C THR A 48 5.01 -5.25 17.54
N ALA A 49 6.12 -4.93 16.87
CA ALA A 49 7.42 -4.83 17.52
C ALA A 49 7.74 -3.42 17.96
N THR A 50 8.43 -3.30 19.08
CA THR A 50 8.87 -2.05 19.66
C THR A 50 10.35 -2.13 20.02
N VAL A 51 11.12 -1.16 19.54
CA VAL A 51 12.53 -0.98 19.88
C VAL A 51 12.62 -0.53 21.34
N ILE A 52 13.52 -1.16 22.09
CA ILE A 52 13.85 -0.82 23.48
C ILE A 52 15.33 -0.48 23.59
N SER A 53 15.77 0.04 24.74
CA SER A 53 17.16 0.44 24.97
C SER A 53 18.22 -0.66 24.82
N LYS A 54 17.81 -1.93 24.73
CA LYS A 54 18.69 -3.08 24.49
C LYS A 54 18.60 -3.64 23.07
N THR A 55 17.68 -3.12 22.26
CA THR A 55 17.47 -3.64 20.91
C THR A 55 18.68 -3.29 20.05
N ILE A 56 19.22 -4.28 19.35
CA ILE A 56 20.28 -4.08 18.36
C ILE A 56 19.67 -4.33 16.99
N ILE A 57 19.83 -3.36 16.09
CA ILE A 57 19.37 -3.46 14.71
C ILE A 57 20.56 -3.42 13.78
N THR A 58 20.63 -4.37 12.86
CA THR A 58 21.68 -4.46 11.82
C THR A 58 21.00 -4.61 10.47
N THR A 59 21.33 -3.71 9.54
CA THR A 59 20.86 -3.74 8.16
C THR A 59 21.79 -4.59 7.31
N ASN A 60 21.21 -5.38 6.41
CA ASN A 60 21.90 -6.29 5.49
C ASN A 60 23.04 -7.08 6.15
N PRO A 61 22.76 -7.83 7.23
CA PRO A 61 23.79 -8.60 7.92
C PRO A 61 24.32 -9.68 6.98
N ASP A 62 25.63 -9.92 7.03
CA ASP A 62 26.27 -10.97 6.23
C ASP A 62 26.09 -12.34 6.92
N THR A 63 24.86 -12.86 6.88
CA THR A 63 24.51 -14.17 7.44
C THR A 63 23.81 -15.07 6.41
N PRO A 64 23.89 -16.41 6.56
CA PRO A 64 23.20 -17.34 5.68
C PRO A 64 21.69 -17.10 5.61
N GLU A 65 21.05 -16.80 6.73
CA GLU A 65 19.61 -16.56 6.81
C GLU A 65 19.20 -15.29 6.06
N ALA A 66 20.00 -14.23 6.16
CA ALA A 66 19.77 -12.99 5.43
C ALA A 66 19.95 -13.18 3.92
N ASN A 67 20.97 -13.94 3.52
CA ASN A 67 21.20 -14.30 2.12
C ASN A 67 20.07 -15.19 1.55
N ILE A 68 19.57 -16.16 2.33
CA ILE A 68 18.41 -16.98 1.95
C ILE A 68 17.17 -16.08 1.77
N LEU A 69 16.92 -15.15 2.69
CA LEU A 69 15.78 -14.24 2.59
C LEU A 69 15.88 -13.32 1.37
N LEU A 70 17.07 -12.76 1.13
CA LEU A 70 17.34 -11.91 -0.03
C LEU A 70 17.15 -12.69 -1.34
N ASN A 71 17.65 -13.93 -1.42
CA ASN A 71 17.47 -14.79 -2.56
C ASN A 71 16.00 -15.20 -2.74
N PHE A 72 15.30 -15.54 -1.67
CA PHE A 72 13.86 -15.79 -1.72
C PHE A 72 13.11 -14.59 -2.29
N ILE A 73 13.40 -13.37 -1.82
CA ILE A 73 12.79 -12.15 -2.36
C ILE A 73 13.13 -11.98 -3.85
N ARG A 74 14.37 -12.28 -4.27
CA ARG A 74 14.81 -12.18 -5.68
C ARG A 74 14.19 -13.25 -6.58
N GLU A 75 14.15 -14.50 -6.15
CA GLU A 75 13.55 -15.62 -6.87
C GLU A 75 12.02 -15.48 -6.94
N ASN A 76 11.40 -14.97 -5.87
CA ASN A 76 9.97 -14.65 -5.89
C ASN A 76 9.67 -13.42 -6.76
N LYS A 77 10.65 -12.60 -7.17
CA LYS A 77 10.39 -11.62 -8.25
C LYS A 77 10.07 -12.31 -9.58
N GLU A 78 10.48 -13.56 -9.79
CA GLU A 78 10.21 -14.32 -11.02
C GLU A 78 8.91 -15.15 -10.95
N THR A 79 8.49 -15.63 -9.77
CA THR A 79 7.13 -16.20 -9.59
C THR A 79 6.07 -15.13 -9.34
N ASN A 80 6.47 -13.90 -9.02
CA ASN A 80 5.63 -12.71 -9.10
C ASN A 80 5.20 -12.39 -10.54
N ILE A 81 5.48 -13.20 -11.57
CA ILE A 81 4.77 -13.07 -12.86
C ILE A 81 3.25 -13.13 -12.64
N MET A 82 2.73 -13.81 -11.61
CA MET A 82 1.31 -13.71 -11.25
C MET A 82 0.90 -12.39 -10.56
N ASP A 83 1.83 -11.67 -9.92
CA ASP A 83 1.60 -10.35 -9.30
C ASP A 83 1.90 -9.20 -10.30
N ASP A 84 2.77 -9.44 -11.29
CA ASP A 84 3.08 -8.59 -12.44
C ASP A 84 2.06 -8.78 -13.59
N GLU A 85 1.45 -9.97 -13.70
CA GLU A 85 0.22 -10.15 -14.47
C GLU A 85 -0.92 -9.35 -13.82
N ILE A 86 -1.01 -9.30 -12.49
CA ILE A 86 -1.97 -8.43 -11.79
C ILE A 86 -1.69 -6.94 -12.09
N ASP A 87 -0.42 -6.53 -12.25
CA ASP A 87 -0.04 -5.19 -12.72
C ASP A 87 -0.31 -4.94 -14.21
N SER A 88 -0.19 -5.96 -15.06
CA SER A 88 -0.68 -5.96 -16.44
C SER A 88 -2.21 -5.88 -16.51
N TYR A 89 -2.93 -6.54 -15.60
CA TYR A 89 -4.38 -6.45 -15.38
C TYR A 89 -4.80 -5.09 -14.75
N PHE A 90 -3.87 -4.24 -14.30
CA PHE A 90 -4.19 -2.85 -13.91
C PHE A 90 -4.25 -1.88 -15.09
N LYS A 91 -3.97 -2.35 -16.32
CA LYS A 91 -4.18 -1.58 -17.56
C LYS A 91 -5.50 -1.88 -18.27
N GLU A 92 -6.23 -2.92 -17.86
CA GLU A 92 -7.60 -3.07 -18.36
C GLU A 92 -8.48 -2.00 -17.72
N SER A 93 -9.10 -1.18 -18.56
CA SER A 93 -10.13 -0.24 -18.14
C SER A 93 -11.31 -1.04 -17.56
N ILE A 94 -11.30 -1.25 -16.25
CA ILE A 94 -12.40 -1.91 -15.55
C ILE A 94 -13.59 -0.97 -15.62
N ASN A 95 -14.68 -1.42 -16.20
CA ASN A 95 -15.90 -0.65 -16.24
C ASN A 95 -16.48 -0.59 -14.82
N LEU A 96 -16.30 0.55 -14.13
CA LEU A 96 -16.79 0.74 -12.76
C LEU A 96 -18.29 0.47 -12.61
N ASN A 97 -19.07 0.56 -13.70
CA ASN A 97 -20.52 0.31 -13.68
C ASN A 97 -20.87 -1.18 -13.49
N THR A 98 -19.94 -2.11 -13.68
CA THR A 98 -20.20 -3.54 -13.43
C THR A 98 -20.02 -3.91 -11.95
N ILE A 99 -19.38 -3.05 -11.17
CA ILE A 99 -19.14 -3.27 -9.74
C ILE A 99 -20.36 -2.74 -8.98
N VAL A 100 -21.15 -3.66 -8.42
CA VAL A 100 -22.38 -3.33 -7.67
C VAL A 100 -22.33 -3.76 -6.21
N ASP A 101 -21.45 -4.70 -5.87
CA ASP A 101 -21.38 -5.28 -4.53
C ASP A 101 -20.82 -4.27 -3.53
N VAL A 102 -21.62 -3.97 -2.50
CA VAL A 102 -21.23 -3.08 -1.40
C VAL A 102 -20.72 -3.93 -0.24
N TYR A 103 -19.56 -3.57 0.30
CA TYR A 103 -18.95 -4.24 1.43
C TYR A 103 -18.68 -3.31 2.60
N THR A 104 -18.68 -3.86 3.81
CA THR A 104 -18.07 -3.25 4.99
C THR A 104 -16.63 -3.72 5.16
N VAL A 105 -15.83 -2.97 5.92
CA VAL A 105 -14.44 -3.35 6.24
C VAL A 105 -14.38 -4.72 6.93
N GLU A 106 -15.30 -4.99 7.85
CA GLU A 106 -15.37 -6.29 8.53
C GLU A 106 -15.68 -7.44 7.55
N GLN A 107 -16.59 -7.24 6.59
CA GLN A 107 -16.89 -8.25 5.57
C GLN A 107 -15.67 -8.54 4.69
N LEU A 108 -14.93 -7.51 4.29
CA LEU A 108 -13.69 -7.67 3.53
C LEU A 108 -12.65 -8.45 4.34
N LYS A 109 -12.42 -8.09 5.61
CA LYS A 109 -11.53 -8.85 6.50
C LYS A 109 -12.00 -10.29 6.71
N GLY A 110 -13.31 -10.53 6.80
CA GLY A 110 -13.89 -11.87 6.91
C GLY A 110 -13.64 -12.72 5.67
N LYS A 111 -13.64 -12.13 4.47
CA LYS A 111 -13.26 -12.83 3.24
C LYS A 111 -11.79 -13.24 3.22
N ALA A 112 -10.90 -12.41 3.79
CA ALA A 112 -9.48 -12.75 3.95
C ALA A 112 -9.28 -14.02 4.79
N LEU A 113 -10.10 -14.20 5.84
CA LEU A 113 -9.99 -15.33 6.77
C LEU A 113 -10.57 -16.63 6.22
N LYS A 114 -11.52 -16.56 5.28
CA LYS A 114 -12.25 -17.73 4.77
C LYS A 114 -11.50 -18.54 3.72
N ASN A 115 -10.32 -18.10 3.27
CA ASN A 115 -9.39 -18.87 2.41
C ASN A 115 -10.09 -19.74 1.35
N GLU A 116 -11.05 -19.19 0.61
CA GLU A 116 -11.53 -19.84 -0.61
C GLU A 116 -10.45 -19.62 -1.65
N GLY A 117 -9.65 -20.66 -1.92
CA GLY A 117 -8.37 -20.62 -2.67
C GLY A 117 -8.44 -20.21 -4.14
N LYS A 118 -9.20 -19.18 -4.49
CA LYS A 118 -9.16 -18.51 -5.79
C LYS A 118 -8.28 -17.27 -5.66
N ALA A 119 -7.20 -17.24 -6.43
CA ALA A 119 -6.32 -16.08 -6.56
C ALA A 119 -6.95 -14.95 -7.40
N ASP A 120 -8.19 -15.13 -7.87
CA ASP A 120 -8.86 -14.18 -8.75
C ASP A 120 -9.16 -12.86 -8.03
N PRO A 121 -8.93 -11.72 -8.71
CA PRO A 121 -9.25 -10.42 -8.14
C PRO A 121 -10.76 -10.27 -7.96
N SER A 122 -11.15 -9.87 -6.75
CA SER A 122 -12.52 -9.51 -6.42
C SER A 122 -12.68 -8.00 -6.44
N TYR A 123 -13.89 -7.54 -6.73
CA TYR A 123 -14.23 -6.13 -6.86
C TYR A 123 -15.36 -5.77 -5.91
N GLY A 124 -15.40 -4.51 -5.48
CA GLY A 124 -16.46 -4.04 -4.61
C GLY A 124 -16.46 -2.54 -4.37
N ILE A 125 -17.53 -2.06 -3.76
CA ILE A 125 -17.73 -0.69 -3.33
C ILE A 125 -17.62 -0.65 -1.80
N LEU A 126 -16.89 0.32 -1.29
CA LEU A 126 -16.77 0.62 0.14
C LEU A 126 -17.17 2.08 0.38
N TYR A 127 -18.08 2.30 1.34
CA TYR A 127 -18.40 3.64 1.85
C TYR A 127 -17.62 3.89 3.12
N ALA A 128 -16.43 4.47 2.96
CA ALA A 128 -15.48 4.73 4.04
C ALA A 128 -14.93 6.15 3.91
N TYR A 129 -14.26 6.61 4.96
CA TYR A 129 -13.44 7.81 4.88
C TYR A 129 -11.96 7.44 4.87
N ILE A 130 -11.14 8.31 4.29
CA ILE A 130 -9.68 8.17 4.33
C ILE A 130 -9.23 8.59 5.73
N SER A 131 -8.69 7.66 6.50
CA SER A 131 -8.25 7.90 7.88
C SER A 131 -6.76 8.21 7.99
N THR A 132 -5.95 7.74 7.04
CA THR A 132 -4.54 8.14 6.92
C THR A 132 -4.21 8.50 5.47
N LEU A 133 -3.61 9.68 5.30
CA LEU A 133 -3.15 10.22 4.01
C LEU A 133 -1.87 11.01 4.27
N ASN A 134 -0.72 10.42 3.95
CA ASN A 134 0.59 11.03 4.18
C ASN A 134 1.10 11.60 2.86
N ILE A 135 0.64 12.80 2.50
CA ILE A 135 1.06 13.52 1.28
C ILE A 135 1.89 14.77 1.60
N ASP A 136 1.94 15.15 2.87
CA ASP A 136 2.61 16.31 3.44
C ASP A 136 3.93 15.97 4.14
N ASP A 137 4.29 14.68 4.20
CA ASP A 137 5.50 14.19 4.88
C ASP A 137 6.68 14.08 3.91
N GLU A 138 7.74 14.85 4.17
CA GLU A 138 8.99 14.90 3.41
C GLU A 138 9.69 13.53 3.33
N THR A 139 9.44 12.63 4.30
CA THR A 139 10.02 11.28 4.33
C THR A 139 9.28 10.29 3.44
N THR A 140 8.02 10.56 3.09
CA THR A 140 7.21 9.68 2.25
C THR A 140 7.37 10.04 0.78
N LYS A 141 7.94 9.12 0.00
CA LYS A 141 7.98 9.26 -1.46
C LYS A 141 6.60 8.98 -2.06
N VAL A 142 5.75 10.01 -2.08
CA VAL A 142 4.38 10.01 -2.63
C VAL A 142 4.36 9.82 -4.15
N VAL A 143 5.43 10.25 -4.82
CA VAL A 143 5.61 10.18 -6.27
C VAL A 143 6.77 9.24 -6.57
N ARG A 144 6.57 8.36 -7.54
CA ARG A 144 7.56 7.38 -7.99
C ARG A 144 7.74 7.44 -9.50
N ASN A 145 8.98 7.20 -9.93
CA ASN A 145 9.32 7.00 -11.32
C ASN A 145 8.77 5.66 -11.81
N ARG A 146 8.05 5.65 -12.93
CA ARG A 146 7.53 4.44 -13.57
C ARG A 146 7.98 4.36 -15.02
N CYS A 147 8.23 3.13 -15.49
CA CYS A 147 8.61 2.91 -16.88
C CYS A 147 7.41 3.12 -17.81
N SER A 148 7.53 3.93 -18.86
CA SER A 148 6.42 4.14 -19.81
C SER A 148 6.01 2.86 -20.56
N SER A 149 6.90 1.87 -20.65
CA SER A 149 6.63 0.62 -21.36
C SER A 149 5.86 -0.38 -20.51
N CYS A 150 6.38 -0.76 -19.34
CA CYS A 150 5.77 -1.79 -18.49
C CYS A 150 5.02 -1.24 -17.27
N GLY A 151 5.14 0.05 -16.95
CA GLY A 151 4.52 0.65 -15.76
C GLY A 151 5.19 0.26 -14.44
N TYR A 152 6.33 -0.45 -14.47
CA TYR A 152 7.05 -0.85 -13.26
C TYR A 152 7.78 0.33 -12.60
N ILE A 153 7.90 0.31 -11.28
CA ILE A 153 8.60 1.36 -10.52
C ILE A 153 10.11 1.29 -10.82
N VAL A 154 10.65 2.41 -11.29
CA VAL A 154 12.06 2.57 -11.65
C VAL A 154 12.77 3.32 -10.54
N ASN A 155 13.98 2.88 -10.22
CA ASN A 155 14.82 3.58 -9.25
C ASN A 155 15.36 4.88 -9.85
N GLU A 156 15.28 5.98 -9.09
CA GLU A 156 15.84 7.29 -9.43
C GLU A 156 17.34 7.24 -9.77
N ALA A 157 18.10 6.36 -9.12
CA ALA A 157 19.55 6.30 -9.29
C ALA A 157 20.00 5.67 -10.63
N SER A 158 19.22 4.73 -11.16
CA SER A 158 19.59 4.04 -12.40
C SER A 158 18.83 4.55 -13.62
N ASN A 159 17.62 5.11 -13.44
CA ASN A 159 16.64 5.38 -14.51
C ASN A 159 16.36 4.18 -15.45
N MET A 160 16.94 3.00 -15.19
CA MET A 160 16.80 1.82 -16.01
C MET A 160 15.69 0.92 -15.46
N CYS A 161 14.74 0.55 -16.32
CA CYS A 161 13.72 -0.42 -15.96
C CYS A 161 14.31 -1.83 -15.93
N ALA A 162 14.44 -2.44 -14.76
CA ALA A 162 14.96 -3.80 -14.60
C ALA A 162 14.16 -4.86 -15.39
N THR A 163 12.86 -4.63 -15.60
CA THR A 163 11.95 -5.56 -16.27
C THR A 163 12.06 -5.49 -17.81
N CYS A 164 12.15 -4.27 -18.36
CA CYS A 164 12.24 -4.07 -19.82
C CYS A 164 13.67 -4.18 -20.36
N ASN A 165 14.69 -4.12 -19.50
CA ASN A 165 16.10 -4.11 -19.88
C ASN A 165 16.63 -5.50 -20.31
N LYS A 166 15.79 -6.32 -20.95
CA LYS A 166 16.22 -7.63 -21.43
C LYS A 166 16.71 -7.64 -22.87
N ASN A 167 16.47 -6.63 -23.74
CA ASN A 167 17.03 -6.64 -25.11
C ASN A 167 16.92 -5.37 -26.01
N SER A 168 16.63 -4.15 -25.53
CA SER A 168 16.47 -2.99 -26.45
C SER A 168 17.37 -1.80 -26.11
N LEU A 169 18.20 -1.41 -27.08
CA LEU A 169 18.97 -0.16 -27.13
C LEU A 169 18.10 1.11 -27.13
N ASP A 170 16.78 0.97 -27.27
CA ASP A 170 15.83 2.07 -27.25
C ASP A 170 15.25 2.28 -25.85
N PHE A 171 15.89 3.19 -25.12
CA PHE A 171 15.41 3.66 -23.83
C PHE A 171 14.06 4.38 -24.01
N LYS A 172 12.95 3.72 -23.63
CA LYS A 172 11.65 4.38 -23.54
C LYS A 172 11.54 5.13 -22.21
N SER A 173 11.08 6.38 -22.29
CA SER A 173 11.05 7.36 -21.20
C SER A 173 10.48 6.84 -19.88
N VAL A 174 10.96 7.40 -18.79
CA VAL A 174 10.36 7.27 -17.45
C VAL A 174 9.35 8.41 -17.28
N PHE A 175 8.25 8.14 -16.58
CA PHE A 175 7.28 9.17 -16.18
C PHE A 175 7.04 9.11 -14.67
N LEU A 176 6.68 10.25 -14.08
CA LEU A 176 6.33 10.34 -12.66
C LEU A 176 4.87 9.96 -12.47
N SER A 177 4.60 9.17 -11.44
CA SER A 177 3.26 8.72 -11.09
C SER A 177 3.10 8.75 -9.58
N PHE A 178 1.91 9.09 -9.11
CA PHE A 178 1.56 8.88 -7.71
C PHE A 178 1.63 7.40 -7.34
N ASP A 179 2.15 7.15 -6.15
CA ASP A 179 2.24 5.83 -5.54
C ASP A 179 2.21 5.98 -4.01
N MET A 180 1.00 5.98 -3.46
CA MET A 180 0.78 6.20 -2.03
C MET A 180 -0.08 5.11 -1.41
N LEU A 181 0.11 4.92 -0.10
CA LEU A 181 -0.68 4.01 0.71
C LEU A 181 -1.60 4.82 1.63
N ILE A 182 -2.87 4.47 1.66
CA ILE A 182 -3.89 5.11 2.48
C ILE A 182 -4.58 4.08 3.38
N ASP A 183 -5.09 4.52 4.52
CA ASP A 183 -5.99 3.71 5.34
C ASP A 183 -7.44 4.15 5.12
N LEU A 184 -8.33 3.18 4.99
CA LEU A 184 -9.75 3.39 4.77
C LEU A 184 -10.51 2.89 5.99
N THR A 185 -11.35 3.73 6.58
CA THR A 185 -12.09 3.38 7.80
C THR A 185 -13.59 3.58 7.60
N ASP A 186 -14.36 2.58 8.01
CA ASP A 186 -15.80 2.67 8.18
C ASP A 186 -16.19 2.42 9.64
N HIS A 187 -17.49 2.20 9.89
CA HIS A 187 -18.01 1.93 11.24
C HIS A 187 -17.69 0.52 11.76
N THR A 188 -17.22 -0.38 10.90
CA THR A 188 -16.89 -1.79 11.20
C THR A 188 -15.38 -2.02 11.36
N GLY A 189 -14.54 -1.08 10.89
CA GLY A 189 -13.11 -1.07 11.19
C GLY A 189 -12.28 -0.33 10.14
N THR A 190 -10.96 -0.58 10.18
CA THR A 190 -9.98 0.03 9.26
C THR A 190 -9.31 -0.99 8.36
N LEU A 191 -9.26 -0.71 7.06
CA LEU A 191 -8.39 -1.37 6.09
C LEU A 191 -7.10 -0.57 5.99
N HIS A 192 -5.99 -1.23 6.26
CA HIS A 192 -4.67 -0.60 6.27
C HIS A 192 -3.95 -0.81 4.94
N SER A 193 -3.16 0.18 4.53
CA SER A 193 -2.23 0.08 3.40
C SER A 193 -2.91 -0.25 2.07
N CYS A 194 -4.02 0.42 1.77
CA CYS A 194 -4.68 0.38 0.47
C CYS A 194 -3.85 1.20 -0.55
N SER A 195 -3.56 0.64 -1.73
CA SER A 195 -2.78 1.33 -2.75
C SER A 195 -3.64 2.32 -3.53
N LEU A 196 -3.20 3.58 -3.57
CA LEU A 196 -3.76 4.65 -4.39
C LEU A 196 -2.66 5.14 -5.35
N THR A 197 -2.79 4.85 -6.64
CA THR A 197 -1.69 4.98 -7.60
C THR A 197 -2.14 5.59 -8.93
N GLY A 198 -1.23 6.27 -9.63
CA GLY A 198 -1.42 6.72 -11.01
C GLY A 198 -2.60 7.68 -11.18
N SER A 199 -3.32 7.53 -12.29
CA SER A 199 -4.45 8.40 -12.64
C SER A 199 -5.57 8.39 -11.60
N VAL A 200 -5.79 7.27 -10.91
CA VAL A 200 -6.78 7.19 -9.83
C VAL A 200 -6.43 8.15 -8.70
N ALA A 201 -5.14 8.28 -8.38
CA ALA A 201 -4.68 9.23 -7.38
C ALA A 201 -4.83 10.68 -7.86
N GLU A 202 -4.49 10.97 -9.13
CA GLU A 202 -4.67 12.30 -9.73
C GLU A 202 -6.14 12.72 -9.72
N GLU A 203 -7.05 11.83 -10.12
CA GLU A 203 -8.49 12.06 -10.09
C GLU A 203 -9.02 12.25 -8.66
N THR A 204 -8.50 11.48 -7.70
CA THR A 204 -8.92 11.57 -6.29
C THR A 204 -8.47 12.88 -5.66
N LEU A 205 -7.21 13.28 -5.88
CA LEU A 205 -6.64 14.50 -5.34
C LEU A 205 -7.05 15.75 -6.12
N GLY A 206 -7.54 15.60 -7.36
CA GLY A 206 -7.91 16.70 -8.22
C GLY A 206 -6.73 17.51 -8.74
N CYS A 207 -5.53 16.93 -8.76
CA CYS A 207 -4.32 17.56 -9.27
C CYS A 207 -3.41 16.54 -9.98
N THR A 208 -2.65 17.03 -10.96
CA THR A 208 -1.62 16.23 -11.65
C THR A 208 -0.37 16.10 -10.80
N VAL A 209 0.48 15.13 -11.12
CA VAL A 209 1.77 14.94 -10.45
C VAL A 209 2.64 16.20 -10.50
N ASN A 210 2.66 16.92 -11.63
CA ASN A 210 3.46 18.14 -11.78
C ASN A 210 2.93 19.29 -10.92
N GLU A 211 1.60 19.45 -10.84
CA GLU A 211 0.97 20.45 -9.97
C GLU A 211 1.26 20.15 -8.50
N PHE A 212 1.17 18.89 -8.09
CA PHE A 212 1.49 18.47 -6.72
C PHE A 212 2.94 18.73 -6.34
N LEU A 213 3.89 18.49 -7.26
CA LEU A 213 5.30 18.79 -7.03
C LEU A 213 5.58 20.31 -6.94
N ALA A 214 4.74 21.14 -7.55
CA ALA A 214 4.82 22.59 -7.46
C ALA A 214 4.15 23.17 -6.20
N MET A 215 3.41 22.35 -5.43
CA MET A 215 2.74 22.79 -4.21
C MET A 215 3.73 23.00 -3.06
N THR A 216 3.50 24.04 -2.25
CA THR A 216 4.19 24.19 -0.95
C THR A 216 3.68 23.16 0.06
N ASP A 217 4.41 22.95 1.15
CA ASP A 217 4.01 21.98 2.16
C ASP A 217 2.73 22.38 2.88
N GLU A 218 2.46 23.68 3.02
CA GLU A 218 1.17 24.18 3.52
C GLU A 218 0.02 23.85 2.56
N GLN A 219 0.25 23.94 1.25
CA GLN A 219 -0.74 23.58 0.24
C GLN A 219 -1.02 22.07 0.23
N LYS A 220 0.02 21.23 0.36
CA LYS A 220 -0.13 19.77 0.51
C LYS A 220 -0.88 19.42 1.80
N THR A 221 -0.59 20.13 2.89
CA THR A 221 -1.30 19.97 4.16
C THR A 221 -2.77 20.35 4.03
N ALA A 222 -3.08 21.47 3.38
CA ALA A 222 -4.46 21.88 3.12
C ALA A 222 -5.20 20.86 2.24
N LEU A 223 -4.55 20.35 1.20
CA LEU A 223 -5.07 19.29 0.34
C LEU A 223 -5.37 18.02 1.14
N LYS A 224 -4.48 17.60 2.04
CA LYS A 224 -4.68 16.44 2.91
C LYS A 224 -5.95 16.60 3.76
N TRP A 225 -6.13 17.75 4.39
CA TRP A 225 -7.30 18.02 5.23
C TRP A 225 -8.61 18.10 4.45
N GLN A 226 -8.57 18.37 3.14
CA GLN A 226 -9.76 18.36 2.28
C GLN A 226 -10.34 16.94 2.10
N PHE A 227 -9.52 15.89 2.20
CA PHE A 227 -9.95 14.51 1.97
C PHE A 227 -10.01 13.66 3.24
N LEU A 228 -9.25 14.02 4.28
CA LEU A 228 -9.25 13.28 5.54
C LEU A 228 -10.63 13.32 6.19
N LEU A 229 -11.09 12.15 6.64
CA LEU A 229 -12.36 11.96 7.36
C LEU A 229 -13.62 12.33 6.55
N GLU A 230 -13.48 12.67 5.27
CA GLU A 230 -14.61 12.88 4.37
C GLU A 230 -15.14 11.56 3.82
N ARG A 231 -16.46 11.38 3.90
CA ARG A 231 -17.09 10.11 3.53
C ARG A 231 -17.11 9.95 2.02
N SER A 232 -16.42 8.93 1.54
CA SER A 232 -16.21 8.68 0.12
C SER A 232 -16.81 7.36 -0.32
N LYS A 233 -17.27 7.31 -1.57
CA LYS A 233 -17.59 6.09 -2.30
C LYS A 233 -16.32 5.63 -2.99
N ILE A 234 -15.83 4.46 -2.58
CA ILE A 234 -14.53 3.95 -2.98
C ILE A 234 -14.75 2.62 -3.71
N TYR A 235 -14.31 2.56 -4.96
CA TYR A 235 -14.26 1.33 -5.73
C TYR A 235 -12.93 0.64 -5.46
N LEU A 236 -12.98 -0.64 -5.09
CA LEU A 236 -11.82 -1.41 -4.67
C LEU A 236 -11.68 -2.65 -5.55
N LYS A 237 -10.43 -2.96 -5.91
CA LYS A 237 -9.98 -4.29 -6.30
C LYS A 237 -9.24 -4.89 -5.12
N PHE A 238 -9.57 -6.12 -4.74
CA PHE A 238 -8.91 -6.80 -3.64
C PHE A 238 -8.57 -8.23 -4.01
N VAL A 239 -7.37 -8.65 -3.62
CA VAL A 239 -6.80 -9.96 -3.89
C VAL A 239 -6.33 -10.56 -2.57
N LEU A 240 -6.60 -11.85 -2.35
CA LEU A 240 -6.06 -12.56 -1.20
C LEU A 240 -4.53 -12.58 -1.27
N SER A 241 -3.89 -12.08 -0.22
CA SER A 241 -2.44 -12.02 -0.14
C SER A 241 -1.98 -12.44 1.23
N HIS A 242 -1.34 -13.61 1.28
CA HIS A 242 -0.72 -14.17 2.49
C HIS A 242 0.41 -13.27 3.05
N ARG A 243 0.91 -12.32 2.27
CA ARG A 243 1.95 -11.37 2.67
C ARG A 243 1.39 -10.05 3.20
N ALA A 244 0.14 -9.70 2.88
CA ALA A 244 -0.46 -8.46 3.36
C ALA A 244 -0.88 -8.60 4.83
N ARG A 245 -0.70 -7.54 5.62
CA ARG A 245 -1.04 -7.52 7.07
C ARG A 245 -2.51 -7.86 7.35
N SER A 246 -3.41 -7.51 6.42
CA SER A 246 -4.84 -7.80 6.48
C SER A 246 -5.23 -9.13 5.83
N GLY A 247 -4.27 -9.88 5.27
CA GLY A 247 -4.53 -11.02 4.38
C GLY A 247 -5.05 -10.61 2.99
N LEU A 248 -5.14 -9.31 2.70
CA LEU A 248 -5.65 -8.76 1.44
C LEU A 248 -4.73 -7.67 0.89
N LYS A 249 -4.40 -7.76 -0.39
CA LYS A 249 -3.84 -6.65 -1.18
C LYS A 249 -5.01 -5.89 -1.78
N ILE A 250 -5.13 -4.61 -1.46
CA ILE A 250 -6.27 -3.76 -1.83
C ILE A 250 -5.75 -2.60 -2.67
N SER A 251 -6.38 -2.39 -3.82
CA SER A 251 -6.11 -1.29 -4.73
C SER A 251 -7.37 -0.47 -4.95
N VAL A 252 -7.24 0.85 -4.80
CA VAL A 252 -8.31 1.80 -5.08
C VAL A 252 -8.41 1.99 -6.59
N LEU A 253 -9.60 1.78 -7.14
CA LEU A 253 -9.92 1.98 -8.55
C LEU A 253 -10.54 3.35 -8.82
N SER A 254 -11.27 3.89 -7.84
CA SER A 254 -11.83 5.24 -7.89
C SER A 254 -12.24 5.65 -6.48
N CYS A 255 -12.03 6.91 -6.12
CA CYS A 255 -12.46 7.49 -4.85
C CYS A 255 -13.14 8.82 -5.14
N LYS A 256 -14.42 8.94 -4.77
CA LYS A 256 -15.20 10.17 -4.94
C LYS A 256 -15.98 10.43 -3.66
N LEU A 257 -16.26 11.70 -3.36
CA LEU A 257 -17.13 12.06 -2.24
C LEU A 257 -18.48 11.35 -2.40
N ALA A 258 -18.95 10.71 -1.34
CA ALA A 258 -20.20 9.96 -1.38
C ALA A 258 -21.39 10.91 -1.42
N ASP A 259 -22.41 10.59 -2.22
CA ASP A 259 -23.71 11.24 -2.12
C ASP A 259 -24.31 10.92 -0.72
N PRO A 260 -24.70 11.92 0.08
CA PRO A 260 -25.30 11.71 1.41
C PRO A 260 -26.50 10.75 1.40
N THR A 261 -27.30 10.75 0.33
CA THR A 261 -28.47 9.87 0.19
C THR A 261 -28.09 8.41 -0.11
N GLU A 262 -26.96 8.19 -0.76
CA GLU A 262 -26.43 6.87 -1.06
C GLU A 262 -25.70 6.30 0.17
N ALA A 263 -24.90 7.13 0.84
CA ALA A 263 -24.19 6.75 2.06
C ALA A 263 -25.16 6.38 3.20
N SER A 264 -26.24 7.14 3.39
CA SER A 264 -27.24 6.88 4.44
C SER A 264 -27.98 5.56 4.25
N ARG A 265 -28.34 5.21 3.00
CA ARG A 265 -28.99 3.93 2.67
C ARG A 265 -28.12 2.71 3.00
N ASN A 266 -26.80 2.85 2.88
CA ASN A 266 -25.85 1.78 3.17
C ASN A 266 -25.40 1.75 4.65
N LEU A 267 -25.67 2.81 5.42
CA LEU A 267 -25.44 2.88 6.87
C LEU A 267 -26.57 2.24 7.67
N SER A 268 -27.81 2.35 7.20
CA SER A 268 -28.92 1.57 7.75
C SER A 268 -28.75 0.14 7.28
N GLY A 269 -27.99 -0.66 8.06
CA GLY A 269 -27.75 -2.07 7.76
C GLY A 269 -29.03 -2.70 7.24
N GLN A 270 -28.97 -3.27 6.04
CA GLN A 270 -30.05 -4.11 5.53
C GLN A 270 -30.28 -5.17 6.59
N LYS A 271 -31.33 -4.97 7.40
CA LYS A 271 -31.98 -6.05 8.12
C LYS A 271 -32.51 -6.95 7.01
N HIS A 272 -31.72 -7.95 6.64
CA HIS A 272 -32.24 -9.10 5.95
C HIS A 272 -33.38 -9.64 6.82
N VAL A 273 -34.60 -9.44 6.34
CA VAL A 273 -35.80 -10.17 6.76
C VAL A 273 -35.72 -11.54 6.12
#